data_AF-A0A5P9BGW1-F1
#
_entry.id   AF-A0A5P9BGW1-F1
#
_cell.length_a   1.000
_cell.length_b   1.000
_cell.length_c   1.000
_cell.angle_alpha   90.00
_cell.angle_beta   90.00
_cell.angle_gamma   90.00
#
_symmetry.space_group_name_H-M   'P 1'
#
loop_
_entity.id
_entity.type
_entity.pdbx_description
1 polymer ?
#
loop_
_entity_poly.entity_id
_entity_poly.type
_entity_poly.pdbx_seq_one_letter_code
_entity_poly.pdbx_strand_id
1 'polypeptide(L)' 'MNRKKKINDILKKKQKKANAKLHKSNKPRYISKAERAKMEEEEKAQQAAAEQSDLSSETSSDSDTASE' A
#
# COMPACT_ATOMS: atom_id res chain seq x y z
N MET A 1 -25.84 -16.99 -32.86
CA MET A 1 -24.71 -16.03 -32.94
C MET A 1 -23.61 -16.59 -33.82
N ASN A 2 -23.16 -15.83 -34.81
CA ASN A 2 -21.97 -16.19 -35.59
C ASN A 2 -20.75 -16.40 -34.68
N ARG A 3 -19.87 -17.34 -35.06
CA ARG A 3 -18.64 -17.71 -34.32
C ARG A 3 -17.83 -16.48 -33.88
N LYS A 4 -17.69 -15.49 -34.78
CA LYS A 4 -17.03 -14.19 -34.49
C LYS A 4 -17.64 -13.45 -33.30
N LYS A 5 -18.98 -13.35 -33.23
CA LYS A 5 -19.68 -12.69 -32.10
C LYS A 5 -19.43 -13.44 -30.78
N LYS A 6 -19.51 -14.77 -30.81
CA LYS A 6 -19.30 -15.62 -29.63
C LYS A 6 -17.88 -15.48 -29.06
N ILE A 7 -16.85 -15.45 -29.91
CA ILE A 7 -15.46 -15.24 -29.48
C ILE A 7 -15.30 -13.88 -28.81
N ASN A 8 -15.82 -12.81 -29.43
CA ASN A 8 -15.73 -11.46 -28.89
C ASN A 8 -16.42 -11.34 -27.52
N ASP A 9 -17.59 -11.96 -27.35
CA ASP A 9 -18.31 -11.95 -26.09
C ASP A 9 -17.54 -12.68 -24.98
N ILE A 10 -16.89 -13.81 -25.31
CA ILE A 10 -16.05 -14.55 -24.35
C ILE A 10 -14.85 -13.70 -23.93
N LEU A 11 -14.17 -13.05 -24.88
CA LEU A 11 -13.01 -12.19 -24.59
C LEU A 11 -13.39 -11.02 -23.69
N LYS A 12 -14.49 -10.31 -24.02
CA LYS A 12 -15.02 -9.22 -23.19
C LYS A 12 -15.39 -9.70 -21.78
N LYS A 13 -16.00 -10.87 -21.64
CA LYS A 13 -16.33 -11.45 -20.33
C LYS A 13 -15.06 -11.76 -19.51
N LYS A 14 -14.02 -12.31 -20.14
CA LYS A 14 -12.73 -12.58 -19.48
C LYS A 14 -12.04 -11.29 -19.04
N GLN A 15 -11.99 -10.27 -19.90
CA GLN A 15 -11.41 -8.97 -19.58
C GLN A 15 -12.13 -8.30 -18.40
N LYS A 16 -13.48 -8.28 -18.42
CA LYS A 16 -14.27 -7.75 -17.30
C LYS A 16 -14.00 -8.48 -15.98
N LYS A 17 -13.86 -9.81 -16.00
CA LYS A 17 -13.51 -10.61 -14.82
C LYS A 17 -12.11 -10.31 -14.30
N ALA A 18 -11.14 -10.08 -15.18
CA ALA A 18 -9.78 -9.70 -14.79
C ALA A 18 -9.77 -8.30 -14.14
N ASN A 19 -10.43 -7.32 -14.77
CA ASN A 19 -10.49 -5.96 -14.25
C ASN A 19 -11.23 -5.89 -12.90
N ALA A 20 -12.33 -6.63 -12.74
CA ALA A 20 -13.07 -6.72 -11.48
C ALA A 20 -12.20 -7.22 -10.30
N LYS A 21 -11.20 -8.07 -10.57
CA LYS A 21 -10.24 -8.55 -9.55
C LYS A 21 -9.16 -7.52 -9.22
N LEU A 22 -8.82 -6.65 -10.17
CA LEU A 22 -7.80 -5.62 -9.99
C LEU A 22 -8.35 -4.37 -9.26
N HIS A 23 -9.66 -4.14 -9.33
CA HIS A 23 -10.31 -3.04 -8.62
C HIS A 23 -10.35 -3.30 -7.11
N LYS A 24 -9.30 -2.88 -6.40
CA LYS A 24 -9.37 -2.61 -4.97
C LYS A 24 -10.16 -1.31 -4.75
N SER A 25 -11.21 -1.34 -3.94
CA SER A 25 -11.90 -0.11 -3.53
C SER A 25 -10.91 0.74 -2.74
N ASN A 26 -10.75 2.02 -3.10
CA ASN A 26 -9.86 2.96 -2.41
C ASN A 26 -10.40 3.39 -1.02
N LYS A 27 -11.34 2.63 -0.47
CA LYS A 27 -11.97 2.88 0.82
C LYS A 27 -11.45 1.83 1.79
N PRO A 28 -10.98 2.21 2.98
CA PRO A 28 -10.63 1.23 3.99
C PRO A 28 -11.87 0.39 4.31
N ARG A 29 -11.71 -0.92 4.46
CA ARG A 29 -12.80 -1.77 4.95
C ARG A 29 -13.22 -1.25 6.32
N TYR A 30 -14.52 -1.12 6.55
CA TYR A 30 -15.01 -0.83 7.89
C TYR A 30 -14.66 -2.01 8.79
N ILE A 31 -13.86 -1.74 9.80
CA ILE A 31 -13.47 -2.66 10.87
C ILE A 31 -14.07 -2.14 12.17
N SER A 32 -14.29 -3.03 13.14
CA SER A 32 -14.87 -2.64 14.42
C SER A 32 -13.96 -1.63 15.15
N LYS A 33 -14.52 -0.85 16.09
CA LYS A 33 -13.73 0.13 16.88
C LYS A 33 -12.55 -0.52 17.60
N ALA A 34 -12.70 -1.77 18.06
CA ALA A 34 -11.64 -2.52 18.72
C ALA A 34 -10.51 -2.91 17.76
N GLU A 35 -10.83 -3.34 16.54
CA GLU A 35 -9.82 -3.69 15.53
C GLU A 35 -9.11 -2.45 15.00
N ARG A 36 -9.81 -1.31 14.91
CA ARG A 36 -9.20 -0.04 14.50
C ARG A 36 -8.16 0.46 15.49
N ALA A 37 -8.44 0.37 16.79
CA ALA A 37 -7.48 0.75 17.82
C ALA A 37 -6.20 -0.11 17.76
N LYS A 38 -6.35 -1.42 17.55
CA LYS A 38 -5.21 -2.34 17.42
C LYS A 38 -4.34 -2.02 16.20
N MET A 39 -4.95 -1.76 15.03
CA MET A 39 -4.17 -1.39 13.85
C MET A 39 -3.54 0.00 13.96
N GLU A 40 -4.18 0.96 14.60
CA GLU A 40 -3.58 2.29 14.85
C GLU A 40 -2.39 2.21 15.83
N GLU A 41 -2.42 1.31 16.82
CA GLU A 41 -1.28 1.04 17.72
C GLU A 41 -0.12 0.37 16.97
N GLU A 42 -0.40 -0.62 16.11
CA GLU A 42 0.60 -1.30 15.29
C GLU A 42 1.21 -0.36 14.23
N GLU A 43 0.39 0.48 13.57
CA GLU A 43 0.87 1.49 12.61
C GLU A 43 1.74 2.55 13.30
N LYS A 44 1.36 3.02 14.50
CA LYS A 44 2.20 3.95 15.28
C LYS A 44 3.52 3.33 15.71
N ALA A 45 3.53 2.06 16.11
CA ALA A 45 4.77 1.36 16.45
C ALA A 45 5.71 1.21 15.24
N GLN A 46 5.15 0.94 14.06
CA GLN A 46 5.91 0.85 12.81
C GLN A 46 6.43 2.22 12.33
N GLN A 47 5.63 3.29 12.47
CA GLN A 47 6.05 4.65 12.13
C GLN A 47 7.14 5.17 13.07
N ALA A 48 7.03 4.91 14.38
CA ALA A 48 8.07 5.27 15.34
C ALA A 48 9.40 4.52 15.09
N ALA A 49 9.34 3.27 14.62
CA ALA A 49 10.53 2.51 14.24
C ALA A 49 11.18 3.05 12.95
N ALA A 50 10.40 3.58 12.01
CA ALA A 50 10.91 4.20 10.80
C ALA A 50 11.51 5.60 11.07
N GLU A 51 10.89 6.41 11.93
CA GLU A 51 11.40 7.74 12.29
C GLU A 51 12.70 7.67 13.13
N GLN A 52 12.89 6.62 13.93
CA GLN A 52 14.15 6.39 14.64
C GLN A 52 15.33 6.04 13.72
N SER A 53 15.07 5.47 12.53
CA SER A 53 16.14 5.21 11.56
C SER A 53 16.58 6.43 10.77
N ASP A 54 15.72 7.44 10.61
CA ASP A 54 16.03 8.69 9.90
C ASP A 54 16.78 9.71 10.78
N LEU A 55 16.54 9.75 12.10
CA LEU A 55 17.24 10.68 13.01
C LEU A 55 18.69 10.28 13.32
N SER A 56 19.09 9.02 13.09
CA SER A 56 20.45 8.55 13.37
C SER A 56 21.47 8.83 12.27
N SER A 57 21.03 9.22 11.06
CA SER A 57 21.93 9.50 9.93
C SER A 57 22.37 10.97 9.81
N GLU A 58 21.73 11.91 10.50
CA GLU A 58 22.09 13.33 10.43
C GLU A 58 23.06 13.80 11.52
N THR A 59 23.28 13.04 12.60
CA THR A 59 24.15 13.48 13.71
C THR A 59 25.60 13.05 13.57
N SER A 60 25.95 12.20 12.60
CA SER A 60 27.32 11.73 12.38
C SER A 60 28.09 12.49 11.30
N SER A 61 27.48 13.45 10.61
CA SER A 61 28.11 14.17 9.49
C SER A 61 28.67 15.55 9.81
N ASP A 62 28.44 16.09 11.02
CA ASP A 62 28.82 17.47 11.37
C ASP A 62 29.99 17.58 12.38
N SER A 63 30.68 16.49 12.71
CA SER A 63 31.80 16.52 13.69
C SER A 63 33.22 16.50 13.10
N ASP A 64 33.40 16.49 11.78
CA ASP A 64 34.74 16.35 11.16
C ASP A 64 35.28 17.59 10.40
N THR A 65 34.59 18.75 10.42
CA THR A 65 35.04 19.96 9.70
C THR A 65 35.57 21.06 10.62
N ALA A 66 36.38 20.72 11.62
CA ALA A 66 37.05 21.72 12.45
C ALA A 66 38.40 21.23 13.02
N SER A 67 39.37 20.97 12.14
CA SER A 67 40.82 21.13 12.42
C SER A 67 41.65 20.63 11.24
N GLU A 68 42.21 21.56 10.45
CA GLU A 68 43.64 21.65 10.05
C GLU A 68 43.85 22.88 9.15
#